data_AF-A0A535W2X0-F1
#
_entry.id   AF-A0A535W2X0-F1
#
_cell.length_a   1.000
_cell.length_b   1.000
_cell.length_c   1.000
_cell.angle_alpha   90.00
_cell.angle_beta   90.00
_cell.angle_gamma   90.00
#
_symmetry.space_group_name_H-M   'P 1'
#
loop_
_entity.id
_entity.type
_entity.pdbx_description
1 polymer ?
#
loop_
_entity_poly.entity_id
_entity_poly.type
_entity_poly.pdbx_seq_one_letter_code
_entity_poly.pdbx_strand_id
1 'polypeptide(L)'
;MTARTLSIGGASYPLILPNVRDPRLHVAAVIITVHVLGQLGLGFWVSVPQILAAILTCAILEIAITFRQSRAFVWPASAMLTGSGVALILRVVGTPPGEPWSTYAWYVFAIVAGLSLLSKYVIRYRGTHVFNPSNIGLVVAFVVLGSSRVEPLDFWWAPLNGWMLAAYAVITVGGLLITRRLHLLALAVAFWLTLAVGLGTLAASGHCMTARWSFEPVCGSDYWRVIVASPEVLIFLFFMITDPKTVPSGGVGRIVFGALVAIASTLLMAPQTDEFGTKVALLSGLVVLCTARPLVDRLVPTPGSESDDPRRFLAGVVMPAGAAAGGPTTGLARVGPRVAVAALVAVLLGAGIVIAGTPARGFVFADSAEILGRLPNQVDPGTLPVVTVDPRVADFDPQLATTGMQEVVVTLAQNLEFENQALVRHDPSILTAVDHGDRLVEMQARVKAAAAGDTYGLDHYQFTSIHATLLIPFGRQDGFSIGLQAKGVMVEETHAGSGAVQGQHISPFDLTFAVRRATGDRWLTVAVLPATPN
;
A
#
# COMPACT_ATOMS: atom_id res chain seq x y z
N MET A 1 30.03 34.86 15.92
CA MET A 1 30.33 33.71 15.06
C MET A 1 30.74 34.27 13.70
N THR A 2 31.97 34.00 13.25
CA THR A 2 32.44 34.39 11.92
C THR A 2 31.56 33.73 10.86
N ALA A 3 30.90 34.53 10.03
CA ALA A 3 30.12 34.02 8.91
C ALA A 3 31.08 33.29 7.96
N ARG A 4 30.88 31.98 7.76
CA ARG A 4 31.66 31.24 6.77
C ARG A 4 31.27 31.76 5.39
N THR A 5 32.25 31.98 4.52
CA THR A 5 32.04 32.46 3.15
C THR A 5 32.63 31.47 2.15
N LEU A 6 31.99 31.38 0.99
CA LEU A 6 32.46 30.60 -0.16
C LEU A 6 32.82 31.59 -1.28
N SER A 7 34.06 31.54 -1.77
CA SER A 7 34.50 32.38 -2.89
C SER A 7 34.36 31.62 -4.21
N ILE A 8 33.60 32.16 -5.16
CA ILE A 8 33.44 31.61 -6.51
C ILE A 8 33.63 32.75 -7.51
N GLY A 9 34.62 32.62 -8.41
CA GLY A 9 34.87 33.62 -9.46
C GLY A 9 35.21 35.01 -8.94
N GLY A 10 35.86 35.11 -7.77
CA GLY A 10 36.23 36.39 -7.14
C GLY A 10 35.14 37.02 -6.27
N ALA A 11 33.90 36.52 -6.29
CA ALA A 11 32.82 36.97 -5.42
C ALA A 11 32.70 36.08 -4.16
N SER A 12 32.52 36.71 -2.99
CA SER A 12 32.33 36.02 -1.70
C SER A 12 30.84 35.90 -1.37
N TYR A 13 30.36 34.68 -1.17
CA TYR A 13 28.97 34.37 -0.84
C TYR A 13 28.83 33.84 0.60
N PRO A 14 27.79 34.22 1.35
CA PRO A 14 27.53 33.62 2.67
C PRO A 14 27.28 32.12 2.55
N LEU A 15 27.92 31.34 3.42
CA LEU A 15 27.77 29.89 3.53
C LEU A 15 27.17 29.50 4.88
N ILE A 16 25.95 28.98 4.85
CA ILE A 16 25.25 28.49 6.03
C ILE A 16 25.30 26.96 6.04
N LEU A 17 26.13 26.43 6.93
CA LEU A 17 26.33 24.99 7.12
C LEU A 17 25.30 24.37 8.08
N PRO A 18 25.11 23.05 8.02
CA PRO A 18 24.22 22.36 8.93
C PRO A 18 24.68 22.52 10.39
N ASN A 19 23.72 22.68 11.30
CA ASN A 19 23.95 22.63 12.73
C ASN A 19 23.43 21.30 13.26
N VAL A 20 24.26 20.55 14.00
CA VAL A 20 23.88 19.25 14.60
C VAL A 20 22.63 19.37 15.48
N ARG A 21 22.38 20.54 16.08
CA ARG A 21 21.17 20.79 16.86
C ARG A 21 19.91 20.93 16.00
N ASP A 22 19.99 21.01 14.67
CA ASP A 22 18.82 21.08 13.80
C ASP A 22 18.02 19.76 13.88
N PRO A 23 16.73 19.79 14.26
CA PRO A 23 15.90 18.59 14.30
C PRO A 23 15.81 17.88 12.93
N ARG A 24 15.99 18.60 11.81
CA ARG A 24 15.97 18.02 10.46
C ARG A 24 17.11 17.02 10.22
N LEU A 25 18.28 17.22 10.83
CA LEU A 25 19.37 16.25 10.72
C LEU A 25 19.08 14.97 11.50
N HIS A 26 18.35 15.06 12.61
CA HIS A 26 17.91 13.88 13.35
C HIS A 26 16.87 13.09 12.56
N VAL A 27 15.91 13.76 11.92
CA VAL A 27 14.98 13.13 10.98
C VAL A 27 15.75 12.46 9.83
N ALA A 28 16.73 13.15 9.25
CA ALA A 28 17.54 12.60 8.16
C ALA A 28 18.31 11.36 8.61
N ALA A 29 18.89 11.37 9.81
CA ALA A 29 19.57 10.20 10.36
C ALA A 29 18.63 8.99 10.44
N VAL A 30 17.43 9.17 11.01
CA VAL A 30 16.44 8.08 11.11
C VAL A 30 16.06 7.55 9.72
N ILE A 31 15.70 8.43 8.79
CA ILE A 31 15.27 8.02 7.44
C ILE A 31 16.42 7.35 6.68
N ILE A 32 17.65 7.87 6.74
CA ILE A 32 18.81 7.26 6.09
C ILE A 32 19.10 5.88 6.69
N THR A 33 19.01 5.72 8.01
CA THR A 33 19.14 4.40 8.64
C THR A 33 18.08 3.42 8.13
N VAL A 34 16.82 3.87 7.96
CA VAL A 34 15.77 3.02 7.36
C VAL A 34 16.10 2.65 5.92
N HIS A 35 16.66 3.56 5.10
CA HIS A 35 17.13 3.20 3.75
C HIS A 35 18.21 2.11 3.80
N VAL A 36 19.19 2.25 4.72
CA VAL A 36 20.26 1.25 4.88
C VAL A 36 19.70 -0.11 5.30
N LEU A 37 18.80 -0.16 6.28
CA LEU A 37 18.14 -1.40 6.70
C LEU A 37 17.30 -1.99 5.55
N GLY A 38 16.61 -1.13 4.80
CA GLY A 38 15.87 -1.46 3.59
C GLY A 38 16.72 -2.16 2.54
N GLN A 39 17.90 -1.61 2.25
CA GLN A 39 18.83 -2.13 1.25
C GLN A 39 19.55 -3.41 1.69
N LEU A 40 19.97 -3.50 2.95
CA LEU A 40 20.84 -4.57 3.41
C LEU A 40 20.09 -5.78 3.98
N GLY A 41 18.93 -5.58 4.60
CA GLY A 41 18.26 -6.61 5.39
C GLY A 41 16.81 -6.88 5.01
N LEU A 42 16.08 -5.86 4.57
CA LEU A 42 14.64 -5.98 4.25
C LEU A 42 14.36 -6.14 2.75
N GLY A 43 15.38 -6.07 1.90
CA GLY A 43 15.27 -6.31 0.47
C GLY A 43 14.32 -5.34 -0.24
N PHE A 44 14.34 -4.05 0.11
CA PHE A 44 13.49 -3.06 -0.58
C PHE A 44 13.80 -2.99 -2.07
N TRP A 45 12.77 -2.98 -2.91
CA TRP A 45 12.88 -2.90 -4.37
C TRP A 45 13.12 -1.46 -4.84
N VAL A 46 14.23 -0.91 -4.40
CA VAL A 46 14.70 0.43 -4.76
C VAL A 46 16.21 0.36 -4.88
N SER A 47 16.78 1.07 -5.84
CA SER A 47 18.24 1.10 -6.03
C SER A 47 18.87 2.35 -5.40
N VAL A 48 20.16 2.28 -5.07
CA VAL A 48 20.97 3.41 -4.62
C VAL A 48 20.94 4.57 -5.63
N PRO A 49 21.07 4.35 -6.96
CA PRO A 49 20.89 5.41 -7.94
C PRO A 49 19.51 6.09 -7.88
N GLN A 50 18.42 5.35 -7.68
CA GLN A 50 17.07 5.93 -7.53
C GLN A 50 16.99 6.83 -6.28
N ILE A 51 17.51 6.36 -5.14
CA ILE A 51 17.54 7.12 -3.88
C ILE A 51 18.36 8.41 -4.03
N LEU A 52 19.58 8.28 -4.58
CA LEU A 52 20.47 9.42 -4.79
C LEU A 52 19.87 10.42 -5.79
N ALA A 53 19.24 9.94 -6.86
CA ALA A 53 18.58 10.80 -7.85
C ALA A 53 17.51 11.70 -7.20
N ALA A 54 16.66 11.15 -6.33
CA ALA A 54 15.66 11.92 -5.61
C ALA A 54 16.28 12.96 -4.66
N ILE A 55 17.25 12.54 -3.83
CA ILE A 55 17.89 13.42 -2.83
C ILE A 55 18.69 14.54 -3.51
N LEU A 56 19.49 14.20 -4.52
CA LEU A 56 20.35 15.15 -5.22
C LEU A 56 19.53 16.14 -6.05
N THR A 57 18.46 15.68 -6.72
CA THR A 57 17.58 16.58 -7.47
C THR A 57 16.97 17.63 -6.55
N CYS A 58 16.44 17.23 -5.40
CA CYS A 58 15.92 18.16 -4.42
C CYS A 58 17.00 19.10 -3.87
N ALA A 59 18.20 18.59 -3.57
CA ALA A 59 19.30 19.40 -3.07
C ALA A 59 19.73 20.48 -4.08
N ILE A 60 19.91 20.09 -5.36
CA ILE A 60 20.31 20.99 -6.44
C ILE A 60 19.24 22.07 -6.65
N LEU A 61 17.96 21.68 -6.71
CA LEU A 61 16.86 22.64 -6.87
C LEU A 61 16.78 23.63 -5.71
N GLU A 62 16.89 23.16 -4.46
CA GLU A 62 16.84 24.05 -3.28
C GLU A 62 18.03 25.02 -3.27
N ILE A 63 19.24 24.54 -3.60
CA ILE A 63 20.43 25.38 -3.69
C ILE A 63 20.23 26.43 -4.79
N ALA A 64 19.75 26.05 -5.97
CA ALA A 64 19.53 26.96 -7.09
C ALA A 64 18.47 28.03 -6.76
N ILE A 65 17.34 27.62 -6.19
CA ILE A 65 16.25 28.54 -5.79
C ILE A 65 16.73 29.49 -4.69
N THR A 66 17.40 28.98 -3.66
CA THR A 66 17.89 29.79 -2.53
C THR A 66 18.99 30.76 -2.98
N PHE A 67 19.90 30.32 -3.84
CA PHE A 67 20.94 31.17 -4.38
C PHE A 67 20.35 32.29 -5.25
N ARG A 68 19.32 32.00 -6.05
CA ARG A 68 18.62 33.01 -6.86
C ARG A 68 17.87 34.03 -5.99
N GLN A 69 17.30 33.62 -4.85
CA GLN A 69 16.52 34.49 -3.97
C GLN A 69 17.39 35.33 -3.02
N SER A 70 18.43 34.72 -2.44
CA SER A 70 19.17 35.29 -1.30
C SER A 70 20.65 35.49 -1.57
N ARG A 71 21.16 35.08 -2.75
CA ARG A 71 22.59 35.11 -3.11
C ARG A 71 23.49 34.49 -2.03
N ALA A 72 23.01 33.43 -1.40
CA ALA A 72 23.70 32.70 -0.34
C ALA A 72 23.58 31.19 -0.57
N PHE A 73 24.61 30.45 -0.16
CA PHE A 73 24.60 28.98 -0.15
C PHE A 73 24.13 28.49 1.21
N VAL A 74 22.94 27.89 1.23
CA VAL A 74 22.33 27.36 2.44
C VAL A 74 22.23 25.85 2.32
N TRP A 75 22.65 25.13 3.36
CA TRP A 75 22.53 23.68 3.42
C TRP A 75 21.07 23.23 3.23
N PRO A 76 20.75 22.42 2.19
CA PRO A 76 19.37 22.15 1.78
C PRO A 76 18.71 21.02 2.59
N ALA A 77 18.85 21.02 3.91
CA ALA A 77 18.37 19.92 4.77
C ALA A 77 16.89 19.54 4.54
N SER A 78 16.00 20.53 4.45
CA SER A 78 14.57 20.29 4.24
C SER A 78 14.26 19.70 2.86
N ALA A 79 15.01 20.08 1.83
CA ALA A 79 14.81 19.56 0.49
C ALA A 79 15.37 18.15 0.34
N MET A 80 16.54 17.87 0.92
CA MET A 80 17.09 16.52 0.98
C MET A 80 16.14 15.56 1.70
N LEU A 81 15.49 16.01 2.79
CA LEU A 81 14.43 15.24 3.45
C LEU A 81 13.23 14.98 2.55
N THR A 82 12.84 15.95 1.72
CA THR A 82 11.75 15.77 0.73
C THR A 82 12.13 14.68 -0.28
N GLY A 83 13.33 14.76 -0.87
CA GLY A 83 13.81 13.75 -1.81
C GLY A 83 13.96 12.38 -1.16
N SER A 84 14.46 12.32 0.08
CA SER A 84 14.60 11.07 0.82
C SER A 84 13.25 10.46 1.21
N GLY A 85 12.25 11.28 1.58
CA GLY A 85 10.88 10.82 1.85
C GLY A 85 10.21 10.25 0.60
N VAL A 86 10.41 10.88 -0.57
CA VAL A 86 9.96 10.33 -1.86
C VAL A 86 10.66 9.01 -2.16
N ALA A 87 11.98 8.95 -2.05
CA ALA A 87 12.75 7.73 -2.32
C ALA A 87 12.37 6.55 -1.40
N LEU A 88 12.03 6.84 -0.15
CA LEU A 88 11.66 5.81 0.81
C LEU A 88 10.35 5.12 0.41
N ILE A 89 9.36 5.87 -0.07
CA ILE A 89 8.00 5.37 -0.35
C ILE A 89 7.82 4.97 -1.81
N LEU A 90 8.37 5.72 -2.76
CA LEU A 90 8.16 5.45 -4.19
C LEU A 90 8.86 4.16 -4.61
N ARG A 91 8.15 3.31 -5.34
CA ARG A 91 8.70 2.17 -6.08
C ARG A 91 8.29 2.30 -7.54
N VAL A 92 9.15 1.82 -8.44
CA VAL A 92 8.85 1.73 -9.86
C VAL A 92 8.68 0.26 -10.22
N VAL A 93 7.55 -0.05 -10.82
CA VAL A 93 7.21 -1.40 -11.29
C VAL A 93 8.27 -1.87 -12.27
N GLY A 94 8.80 -3.08 -12.05
CA GLY A 94 9.87 -3.66 -12.86
C GLY A 94 11.30 -3.32 -12.42
N THR A 95 11.48 -2.65 -11.27
CA THR A 95 12.82 -2.47 -10.68
C THR A 95 13.43 -3.84 -10.35
N PRO A 96 14.63 -4.19 -10.87
CA PRO A 96 15.24 -5.49 -10.64
C PRO A 96 15.49 -5.76 -9.14
N PRO A 97 15.00 -6.88 -8.59
CA PRO A 97 15.24 -7.23 -7.19
C PRO A 97 16.70 -7.65 -6.98
N GLY A 98 17.27 -7.31 -5.83
CA GLY A 98 18.65 -7.71 -5.48
C GLY A 98 19.77 -6.97 -6.21
N GLU A 99 19.45 -5.95 -7.02
CA GLU A 99 20.44 -5.14 -7.74
C GLU A 99 20.52 -3.71 -7.19
N PRO A 100 21.24 -3.47 -6.08
CA PRO A 100 21.26 -2.16 -5.41
C PRO A 100 21.85 -1.04 -6.26
N TRP A 101 22.63 -1.34 -7.30
CA TRP A 101 23.26 -0.36 -8.18
C TRP A 101 22.58 -0.20 -9.54
N SER A 102 21.40 -0.82 -9.74
CA SER A 102 20.64 -0.67 -10.98
C SER A 102 20.29 0.80 -11.25
N THR A 103 20.42 1.22 -12.51
CA THR A 103 20.01 2.54 -12.97
C THR A 103 18.57 2.55 -13.51
N TYR A 104 17.82 1.47 -13.31
CA TYR A 104 16.45 1.37 -13.80
C TYR A 104 15.59 2.54 -13.29
N ALA A 105 14.97 3.28 -14.23
CA ALA A 105 13.99 4.34 -13.96
C ALA A 105 14.40 5.40 -12.91
N TRP A 106 15.70 5.65 -12.70
CA TRP A 106 16.18 6.67 -11.74
C TRP A 106 15.59 8.07 -12.01
N TYR A 107 15.31 8.38 -13.28
CA TYR A 107 14.72 9.65 -13.69
C TYR A 107 13.30 9.85 -13.17
N VAL A 108 12.53 8.77 -12.93
CA VAL A 108 11.18 8.86 -12.34
C VAL A 108 11.28 9.38 -10.91
N PHE A 109 12.23 8.87 -10.13
CA PHE A 109 12.52 9.35 -8.78
C PHE A 109 12.96 10.82 -8.77
N ALA A 110 13.84 11.21 -9.70
CA ALA A 110 14.27 12.60 -9.85
C ALA A 110 13.09 13.54 -10.16
N ILE A 111 12.24 13.18 -11.13
CA ILE A 111 11.08 13.98 -11.55
C ILE A 111 10.06 14.10 -10.41
N VAL A 112 9.67 12.99 -9.79
CA VAL A 112 8.68 13.01 -8.70
C VAL A 112 9.22 13.80 -7.51
N ALA A 113 10.48 13.61 -7.12
CA ALA A 113 11.09 14.37 -6.03
C ALA A 113 11.22 15.87 -6.35
N GLY A 114 11.61 16.21 -7.57
CA GLY A 114 11.70 17.59 -8.02
C GLY A 114 10.34 18.30 -7.98
N LEU A 115 9.29 17.68 -8.55
CA LEU A 115 7.93 18.22 -8.50
C LEU A 115 7.39 18.31 -7.06
N SER A 116 7.68 17.31 -6.22
CA SER A 116 7.38 17.32 -4.79
C SER A 116 7.96 18.57 -4.12
N LEU A 117 9.25 18.85 -4.34
CA LEU A 117 9.91 20.03 -3.78
C LEU A 117 9.33 21.33 -4.34
N LEU A 118 9.07 21.41 -5.64
CA LEU A 118 8.52 22.62 -6.27
C LEU A 118 7.14 22.99 -5.73
N SER A 119 6.33 22.01 -5.31
CA SER A 119 5.02 22.26 -4.67
C SER A 119 5.12 23.17 -3.44
N LYS A 120 6.23 23.08 -2.68
CA LYS A 120 6.54 23.91 -1.50
C LYS A 120 6.64 25.40 -1.85
N TYR A 121 7.07 25.71 -3.07
CA TYR A 121 7.28 27.07 -3.54
C TYR A 121 6.06 27.64 -4.25
N VAL A 122 5.33 26.80 -4.98
CA VAL A 122 4.17 27.20 -5.78
C VAL A 122 2.88 27.26 -4.96
N ILE A 123 2.64 26.27 -4.09
CA ILE A 123 1.38 26.14 -3.36
C ILE A 123 1.56 26.61 -1.91
N ARG A 124 1.31 27.90 -1.70
CA ARG A 124 1.52 28.56 -0.41
C ARG A 124 0.28 29.29 0.05
N TYR A 125 0.06 29.27 1.36
CA TYR A 125 -0.97 30.04 2.04
C TYR A 125 -0.35 30.77 3.23
N ARG A 126 -0.60 32.08 3.34
CA ARG A 126 -0.05 32.96 4.40
C ARG A 126 1.48 32.83 4.60
N GLY A 127 2.22 32.70 3.50
CA GLY A 127 3.68 32.65 3.53
C GLY A 127 4.27 31.29 3.92
N THR A 128 3.48 30.23 4.11
CA THR A 128 3.96 28.85 4.33
C THR A 128 3.40 27.91 3.26
N HIS A 129 4.09 26.80 3.01
CA HIS A 129 3.55 25.76 2.12
C HIS A 129 2.34 25.08 2.78
N VAL A 130 1.36 24.73 1.96
CA VAL A 130 0.12 24.10 2.44
C VAL A 130 0.32 22.62 2.71
N PHE A 131 1.04 21.93 1.82
CA PHE A 131 1.19 20.49 1.83
C PHE A 131 2.58 20.05 2.30
N ASN A 132 2.66 18.86 2.89
CA ASN A 132 3.93 18.16 3.02
C ASN A 132 4.41 17.84 1.60
N PRO A 133 5.58 18.33 1.16
CA PRO A 133 5.98 18.30 -0.25
C PRO A 133 6.15 16.88 -0.78
N SER A 134 6.74 15.97 0.00
CA SER A 134 6.86 14.56 -0.38
C SER A 134 5.49 13.88 -0.48
N ASN A 135 4.59 14.13 0.48
CA ASN A 135 3.26 13.50 0.48
C ASN A 135 2.44 13.89 -0.75
N ILE A 136 2.34 15.20 -1.06
CA ILE A 136 1.56 15.64 -2.21
C ILE A 136 2.15 15.15 -3.53
N GLY A 137 3.48 15.14 -3.66
CA GLY A 137 4.11 14.66 -4.89
C GLY A 137 3.96 13.15 -5.09
N LEU A 138 4.02 12.35 -4.01
CA LEU A 138 3.73 10.92 -4.06
C LEU A 138 2.28 10.64 -4.44
N VAL A 139 1.31 11.31 -3.80
CA VAL A 139 -0.12 11.17 -4.14
C VAL A 139 -0.38 11.49 -5.60
N VAL A 140 0.15 12.61 -6.10
CA VAL A 140 0.00 12.99 -7.52
C VAL A 140 0.67 11.96 -8.43
N ALA A 141 1.87 11.50 -8.10
CA ALA A 141 2.57 10.49 -8.88
C ALA A 141 1.77 9.19 -8.99
N PHE A 142 1.24 8.67 -7.88
CA PHE A 142 0.46 7.44 -7.88
C PHE A 142 -0.85 7.58 -8.65
N VAL A 143 -1.57 8.70 -8.50
CA VAL A 143 -2.83 8.94 -9.22
C VAL A 143 -2.59 9.11 -10.72
N VAL A 144 -1.54 9.83 -11.13
CA VAL A 144 -1.28 10.15 -12.55
C VAL A 144 -0.62 8.99 -13.30
N LEU A 145 0.37 8.34 -12.69
CA LEU A 145 1.13 7.27 -13.34
C LEU A 145 0.44 5.90 -13.20
N GLY A 146 -0.37 5.72 -12.15
CA GLY A 146 -1.13 4.51 -11.87
C GLY A 146 -0.29 3.30 -11.42
N SER A 147 -0.99 2.28 -10.92
CA SER A 147 -0.41 1.04 -10.37
C SER A 147 0.39 0.22 -11.38
N SER A 148 0.24 0.48 -12.68
CA SER A 148 1.02 -0.19 -13.74
C SER A 148 2.46 0.33 -13.88
N ARG A 149 2.78 1.49 -13.28
CA ARG A 149 4.08 2.15 -13.45
C ARG A 149 4.80 2.37 -12.13
N VAL A 150 4.05 2.76 -11.11
CA VAL A 150 4.58 3.09 -9.79
C VAL A 150 3.68 2.50 -8.72
N GLU A 151 4.28 2.20 -7.58
CA GLU A 151 3.58 1.71 -6.41
C GLU A 151 4.21 2.32 -5.15
N PRO A 152 3.43 2.51 -4.08
CA PRO A 152 4.00 2.82 -2.78
C PRO A 152 4.67 1.56 -2.20
N LEU A 153 5.67 1.76 -1.34
CA LEU A 153 6.28 0.71 -0.51
C LEU A 153 5.19 -0.13 0.18
N ASP A 154 5.47 -1.38 0.56
CA ASP A 154 4.50 -2.31 1.15
C ASP A 154 4.19 -2.01 2.63
N PHE A 155 2.97 -2.28 3.11
CA PHE A 155 2.57 -2.07 4.51
C PHE A 155 3.30 -3.04 5.42
N TRP A 156 3.56 -4.24 4.91
CA TRP A 156 4.32 -5.29 5.56
C TRP A 156 5.64 -5.49 4.83
N TRP A 157 6.75 -5.44 5.56
CA TRP A 157 8.09 -5.48 4.95
C TRP A 157 8.75 -6.86 5.03
N ALA A 158 8.60 -7.53 6.17
CA ALA A 158 9.24 -8.82 6.45
C ALA A 158 8.63 -9.47 7.71
N PRO A 159 8.85 -10.78 7.93
CA PRO A 159 8.56 -11.43 9.21
C PRO A 159 9.34 -10.76 10.36
N LEU A 160 8.91 -11.01 11.60
CA LEU A 160 9.61 -10.49 12.79
C LEU A 160 10.98 -11.16 12.97
N ASN A 161 11.99 -10.58 12.35
CA ASN A 161 13.40 -10.96 12.45
C ASN A 161 14.24 -9.78 12.98
N GLY A 162 15.56 -9.98 13.13
CA GLY A 162 16.46 -8.95 13.66
C GLY A 162 16.46 -7.63 12.86
N TRP A 163 16.36 -7.70 11.53
CA TRP A 163 16.30 -6.52 10.66
C TRP A 163 14.99 -5.74 10.84
N MET A 164 13.86 -6.44 10.92
CA MET A 164 12.55 -5.84 11.15
C MET A 164 12.45 -5.22 12.55
N LEU A 165 12.98 -5.88 13.58
CA LEU A 165 13.06 -5.31 14.94
C LEU A 165 13.92 -4.05 14.98
N ALA A 166 15.07 -4.05 14.28
CA ALA A 166 15.92 -2.86 14.16
C ALA A 166 15.17 -1.71 13.46
N ALA A 167 14.44 -2.00 12.39
CA ALA A 167 13.64 -1.00 11.68
C ALA A 167 12.55 -0.39 12.59
N TYR A 168 11.79 -1.21 13.30
CA TYR A 168 10.80 -0.74 14.28
C TYR A 168 11.43 0.10 15.38
N ALA A 169 12.57 -0.32 15.92
CA ALA A 169 13.27 0.43 16.96
C ALA A 169 13.70 1.82 16.44
N VAL A 170 14.31 1.88 15.26
CA VAL A 170 14.77 3.14 14.63
C VAL A 170 13.59 4.07 14.36
N ILE A 171 12.50 3.57 13.77
CA ILE A 171 11.32 4.38 13.43
C ILE A 171 10.61 4.86 14.70
N THR A 172 10.36 3.97 15.65
CA THR A 172 9.56 4.29 16.84
C THR A 172 10.34 5.18 17.81
N VAL A 173 11.60 4.85 18.12
CA VAL A 173 12.42 5.67 19.03
C VAL A 173 12.72 7.02 18.38
N GLY A 174 13.16 7.02 17.11
CA GLY A 174 13.41 8.25 16.37
C GLY A 174 12.18 9.14 16.28
N GLY A 175 11.05 8.57 15.88
CA GLY A 175 9.76 9.25 15.76
C GLY A 175 9.27 9.84 17.08
N LEU A 176 9.30 9.08 18.18
CA LEU A 176 8.89 9.55 19.51
C LEU A 176 9.79 10.67 20.02
N LEU A 177 11.12 10.56 19.85
CA LEU A 177 12.05 11.60 20.28
C LEU A 177 11.83 12.91 19.50
N ILE A 178 11.65 12.83 18.18
CA ILE A 178 11.44 13.99 17.31
C ILE A 178 10.08 14.64 17.61
N THR A 179 9.00 13.87 17.66
CA THR A 179 7.66 14.40 17.95
C THR A 179 7.54 14.96 19.36
N ARG A 180 8.23 14.36 20.36
CA ARG A 180 8.33 14.93 21.71
C ARG A 180 9.02 16.29 21.68
N ARG A 181 10.16 16.38 20.99
CA ARG A 181 10.95 17.61 20.85
C ARG A 181 10.16 18.74 20.16
N LEU A 182 9.28 18.39 19.21
CA LEU A 182 8.46 19.34 18.47
C LEU A 182 7.07 19.59 19.10
N HIS A 183 6.78 18.98 20.26
CA HIS A 183 5.48 19.03 20.93
C HIS A 183 4.30 18.53 20.06
N LEU A 184 4.54 17.51 19.23
CA LEU A 184 3.57 16.92 18.29
C LEU A 184 3.04 15.55 18.74
N LEU A 185 3.44 15.05 19.92
CA LEU A 185 3.00 13.74 20.43
C LEU A 185 1.47 13.60 20.51
N ALA A 186 0.77 14.63 20.97
CA ALA A 186 -0.69 14.59 21.10
C ALA A 186 -1.38 14.40 19.74
N LEU A 187 -0.86 15.04 18.68
CA LEU A 187 -1.31 14.83 17.30
C LEU A 187 -1.10 13.37 16.89
N ALA A 188 0.12 12.86 17.12
CA ALA A 188 0.49 11.53 16.68
C ALA A 188 -0.37 10.44 17.35
N VAL A 189 -0.59 10.55 18.67
CA VAL A 189 -1.46 9.64 19.41
C VAL A 189 -2.92 9.76 18.96
N ALA A 190 -3.42 10.97 18.74
CA ALA A 190 -4.79 11.19 18.27
C ALA A 190 -5.03 10.56 16.89
N PHE A 191 -4.10 10.74 15.95
CA PHE A 191 -4.15 10.08 14.65
C PHE A 191 -4.14 8.56 14.80
N TRP A 192 -3.15 8.01 15.53
CA TRP A 192 -2.95 6.56 15.60
C TRP A 192 -4.15 5.84 16.25
N LEU A 193 -4.67 6.36 17.36
CA LEU A 193 -5.85 5.79 18.02
C LEU A 193 -7.11 5.89 17.15
N THR A 194 -7.33 7.05 16.52
CA THR A 194 -8.52 7.25 15.65
C THR A 194 -8.45 6.35 14.42
N LEU A 195 -7.27 6.20 13.82
CA LEU A 195 -7.04 5.31 12.69
C LEU A 195 -7.26 3.85 13.11
N ALA A 196 -6.72 3.43 14.26
CA ALA A 196 -6.90 2.07 14.77
C ALA A 196 -8.39 1.74 15.02
N VAL A 197 -9.17 2.67 15.55
CA VAL A 197 -10.62 2.48 15.74
C VAL A 197 -11.36 2.44 14.39
N GLY A 198 -11.03 3.34 13.48
CA GLY A 198 -11.63 3.39 12.14
C GLY A 198 -11.38 2.12 11.33
N LEU A 199 -10.12 1.67 11.27
CA LEU A 199 -9.73 0.42 10.64
C LEU A 199 -10.32 -0.79 11.37
N GLY A 200 -10.47 -0.74 12.69
CA GLY A 200 -11.10 -1.81 13.47
C GLY A 200 -12.57 -1.98 13.11
N THR A 201 -13.25 -0.86 12.83
CA THR A 201 -14.64 -0.84 12.34
C THR A 201 -14.73 -1.45 10.94
N LEU A 202 -13.81 -1.11 10.03
CA LEU A 202 -13.73 -1.72 8.70
C LEU A 202 -13.48 -3.23 8.79
N ALA A 203 -12.46 -3.64 9.53
CA ALA A 203 -12.09 -5.03 9.75
C ALA A 203 -13.26 -5.86 10.32
N ALA A 204 -13.91 -5.36 11.38
CA ALA A 204 -15.05 -6.02 12.01
C ALA A 204 -16.26 -6.14 11.07
N SER A 205 -16.31 -5.32 10.02
CA SER A 205 -17.35 -5.34 9.00
C SER A 205 -17.02 -6.21 7.78
N GLY A 206 -15.94 -6.99 7.82
CA GLY A 206 -15.55 -7.91 6.74
C GLY A 206 -14.77 -7.24 5.59
N HIS A 207 -14.08 -6.13 5.87
CA HIS A 207 -13.20 -5.49 4.90
C HIS A 207 -11.94 -6.35 4.65
N CYS A 208 -11.51 -6.36 3.40
CA CYS A 208 -10.35 -7.09 2.91
C CYS A 208 -9.60 -6.29 1.84
N MET A 209 -8.31 -6.57 1.67
CA MET A 209 -7.54 -6.07 0.52
C MET A 209 -6.61 -7.15 -0.04
N THR A 210 -6.36 -7.14 -1.34
CA THR A 210 -5.23 -7.88 -1.91
C THR A 210 -3.92 -7.15 -1.65
N ALA A 211 -2.86 -7.91 -1.40
CA ALA A 211 -1.54 -7.37 -1.16
C ALA A 211 -0.50 -8.23 -1.86
N ARG A 212 0.53 -7.61 -2.44
CA ARG A 212 1.58 -8.32 -3.20
C ARG A 212 2.48 -9.20 -2.35
N TRP A 213 2.42 -9.12 -1.03
CA TRP A 213 3.16 -9.98 -0.11
C TRP A 213 2.26 -11.05 0.53
N SER A 214 1.03 -11.22 0.03
CA SER A 214 0.09 -12.24 0.49
C SER A 214 -0.49 -13.01 -0.70
N PHE A 215 -0.64 -14.33 -0.54
CA PHE A 215 -1.34 -15.17 -1.52
C PHE A 215 -2.86 -15.04 -1.44
N GLU A 216 -3.36 -14.71 -0.25
CA GLU A 216 -4.78 -14.59 0.07
C GLU A 216 -5.11 -13.13 0.40
N PRO A 217 -6.37 -12.69 0.20
CA PRO A 217 -6.83 -11.39 0.67
C PRO A 217 -6.56 -11.21 2.18
N VAL A 218 -5.99 -10.06 2.54
CA VAL A 218 -5.72 -9.70 3.92
C VAL A 218 -7.01 -9.12 4.50
N CYS A 219 -7.68 -9.90 5.36
CA CYS A 219 -9.01 -9.61 5.88
C CYS A 219 -9.02 -9.44 7.41
N GLY A 220 -10.12 -8.91 7.95
CA GLY A 220 -10.45 -9.00 9.37
C GLY A 220 -9.34 -8.50 10.30
N SER A 221 -8.99 -9.29 11.32
CA SER A 221 -7.97 -8.91 12.30
C SER A 221 -6.58 -8.72 11.71
N ASP A 222 -6.25 -9.44 10.63
CA ASP A 222 -4.97 -9.28 9.94
C ASP A 222 -4.91 -7.99 9.14
N TYR A 223 -6.00 -7.61 8.45
CA TYR A 223 -6.12 -6.29 7.82
C TYR A 223 -5.85 -5.17 8.83
N TRP A 224 -6.52 -5.25 9.99
CA TRP A 224 -6.33 -4.28 11.07
C TRP A 224 -4.89 -4.25 11.58
N ARG A 225 -4.35 -5.42 11.95
CA ARG A 225 -3.02 -5.54 12.55
C ARG A 225 -1.92 -5.07 11.62
N VAL A 226 -1.96 -5.49 10.35
CA VAL A 226 -0.95 -5.16 9.35
C VAL A 226 -0.85 -3.65 9.16
N ILE A 227 -1.98 -2.96 9.03
CA ILE A 227 -1.96 -1.52 8.75
C ILE A 227 -1.65 -0.73 10.04
N VAL A 228 -2.30 -1.02 11.16
CA VAL A 228 -2.11 -0.26 12.42
C VAL A 228 -0.68 -0.38 12.95
N ALA A 229 -0.05 -1.55 12.80
CA ALA A 229 1.33 -1.79 13.19
C ALA A 229 2.33 -1.58 12.05
N SER A 230 1.91 -1.12 10.87
CA SER A 230 2.78 -1.00 9.70
C SER A 230 3.94 -0.04 9.96
N PRO A 231 5.19 -0.43 9.65
CA PRO A 231 6.34 0.50 9.68
C PRO A 231 6.11 1.73 8.78
N GLU A 232 5.41 1.56 7.66
CA GLU A 232 5.12 2.65 6.73
C GLU A 232 4.09 3.64 7.29
N VAL A 233 3.04 3.14 7.97
CA VAL A 233 2.09 4.02 8.69
C VAL A 233 2.80 4.77 9.81
N LEU A 234 3.76 4.15 10.49
CA LEU A 234 4.59 4.83 11.50
C LEU A 234 5.48 5.92 10.86
N ILE A 235 6.07 5.66 9.69
CA ILE A 235 6.83 6.66 8.93
C ILE A 235 5.94 7.82 8.49
N PHE A 236 4.76 7.53 7.95
CA PHE A 236 3.77 8.53 7.58
C PHE A 236 3.39 9.40 8.79
N LEU A 237 3.11 8.76 9.93
CA LEU A 237 2.79 9.40 11.20
C LEU A 237 3.91 10.34 11.68
N PHE A 238 5.14 9.83 11.79
CA PHE A 238 6.26 10.54 12.43
C PHE A 238 7.01 11.50 11.51
N PHE A 239 6.90 11.36 10.19
CA PHE A 239 7.72 12.14 9.25
C PHE A 239 6.91 12.88 8.18
N MET A 240 5.63 12.55 7.98
CA MET A 240 4.78 13.28 7.02
C MET A 240 3.68 14.09 7.71
N ILE A 241 2.87 13.44 8.56
CA ILE A 241 1.79 14.14 9.28
C ILE A 241 2.38 15.15 10.26
N THR A 242 3.43 14.77 11.01
CA THR A 242 4.05 15.65 12.01
C THR A 242 5.05 16.66 11.42
N ASP A 243 4.80 17.16 10.21
CA ASP A 243 5.50 18.33 9.69
C ASP A 243 4.97 19.61 10.38
N PRO A 244 5.80 20.33 11.16
CA PRO A 244 5.35 21.48 11.93
C PRO A 244 4.85 22.65 11.08
N LYS A 245 5.12 22.68 9.78
CA LYS A 245 4.64 23.72 8.87
C LYS A 245 3.24 23.46 8.32
N THR A 246 2.82 22.19 8.26
CA THR A 246 1.55 21.79 7.65
C THR A 246 0.44 21.56 8.67
N VAL A 247 0.77 21.44 9.96
CA VAL A 247 -0.19 21.22 11.06
C VAL A 247 -0.58 22.52 11.79
N PRO A 248 -1.72 22.55 12.51
CA PRO A 248 -2.08 23.66 13.39
C PRO A 248 -1.04 23.93 14.49
N SER A 249 -0.96 25.19 14.94
CA SER A 249 -0.02 25.60 15.99
C SER A 249 -0.53 25.35 17.41
N GLY A 250 -1.86 25.41 17.63
CA GLY A 250 -2.49 25.17 18.93
C GLY A 250 -2.51 23.71 19.36
N GLY A 251 -2.55 23.45 20.66
CA GLY A 251 -2.53 22.10 21.23
C GLY A 251 -3.79 21.31 20.92
N VAL A 252 -4.97 21.91 21.08
CA VAL A 252 -6.26 21.30 20.75
C VAL A 252 -6.38 21.12 19.23
N GLY A 253 -5.98 22.14 18.47
CA GLY A 253 -5.99 22.08 17.00
C GLY A 253 -5.18 20.91 16.44
N ARG A 254 -4.04 20.58 17.06
CA ARG A 254 -3.21 19.42 16.71
C ARG A 254 -3.92 18.08 16.94
N ILE A 255 -4.63 17.92 18.07
CA ILE A 255 -5.42 16.70 18.36
C ILE A 255 -6.54 16.53 17.33
N VAL A 256 -7.32 17.60 17.12
CA VAL A 256 -8.43 17.60 16.17
C VAL A 256 -7.94 17.30 14.75
N PHE A 257 -6.85 17.94 14.32
CA PHE A 257 -6.26 17.69 13.01
C PHE A 257 -5.81 16.23 12.85
N GLY A 258 -5.11 15.67 13.84
CA GLY A 258 -4.70 14.26 13.81
C GLY A 258 -5.89 13.30 13.68
N ALA A 259 -6.95 13.51 14.46
CA ALA A 259 -8.17 12.71 14.39
C ALA A 259 -8.88 12.85 13.03
N LEU A 260 -8.98 14.07 12.49
CA LEU A 260 -9.61 14.30 11.20
C LEU A 260 -8.82 13.70 10.03
N VAL A 261 -7.48 13.73 10.07
CA VAL A 261 -6.64 13.05 9.07
C VAL A 261 -6.92 11.55 9.10
N ALA A 262 -6.96 10.94 10.30
CA ALA A 262 -7.27 9.52 10.44
C ALA A 262 -8.68 9.16 9.94
N ILE A 263 -9.68 10.00 10.20
CA ILE A 263 -11.05 9.81 9.70
C ILE A 263 -11.07 9.87 8.17
N ALA A 264 -10.47 10.89 7.57
CA ALA A 264 -10.43 11.02 6.12
C ALA A 264 -9.65 9.87 5.46
N SER A 265 -8.49 9.49 6.02
CA SER A 265 -7.74 8.32 5.56
C SER A 265 -8.61 7.06 5.63
N THR A 266 -9.29 6.80 6.75
CA THR A 266 -10.17 5.62 6.91
C THR A 266 -11.30 5.62 5.88
N LEU A 267 -11.98 6.75 5.68
CA LEU A 267 -13.08 6.86 4.71
C LEU A 267 -12.61 6.68 3.26
N LEU A 268 -11.42 7.19 2.92
CA LEU A 268 -10.83 6.99 1.60
C LEU A 268 -10.32 5.57 1.38
N MET A 269 -9.84 4.90 2.44
CA MET A 269 -9.38 3.51 2.42
C MET A 269 -10.54 2.52 2.37
N ALA A 270 -11.69 2.88 2.94
CA ALA A 270 -12.86 2.01 3.01
C ALA A 270 -13.26 1.36 1.67
N PRO A 271 -13.37 2.07 0.54
CA PRO A 271 -13.74 1.44 -0.73
C PRO A 271 -12.60 0.71 -1.45
N GLN A 272 -11.37 0.73 -0.93
CA GLN A 272 -10.19 0.19 -1.63
C GLN A 272 -10.08 -1.32 -1.45
N THR A 273 -9.87 -2.05 -2.54
CA THR A 273 -9.80 -3.51 -2.59
C THR A 273 -8.39 -4.06 -2.67
N ASP A 274 -7.39 -3.20 -2.87
CA ASP A 274 -5.99 -3.56 -3.00
C ASP A 274 -5.10 -2.62 -2.16
N GLU A 275 -3.86 -3.06 -1.94
CA GLU A 275 -2.89 -2.32 -1.14
C GLU A 275 -2.47 -0.98 -1.77
N PHE A 276 -2.43 -0.91 -3.11
CA PHE A 276 -2.08 0.32 -3.83
C PHE A 276 -3.09 1.43 -3.52
N GLY A 277 -4.37 1.18 -3.79
CA GLY A 277 -5.48 2.08 -3.52
C GLY A 277 -5.56 2.44 -2.05
N THR A 278 -5.39 1.46 -1.17
CA THR A 278 -5.37 1.66 0.28
C THR A 278 -4.27 2.64 0.73
N LYS A 279 -3.05 2.52 0.17
CA LYS A 279 -1.96 3.47 0.48
C LYS A 279 -2.16 4.83 -0.14
N VAL A 280 -2.58 4.90 -1.39
CA VAL A 280 -2.90 6.18 -2.04
C VAL A 280 -3.97 6.91 -1.26
N ALA A 281 -5.00 6.20 -0.78
CA ALA A 281 -6.04 6.74 0.09
C ALA A 281 -5.51 7.25 1.43
N LEU A 282 -4.65 6.48 2.10
CA LEU A 282 -4.00 6.88 3.35
C LEU A 282 -3.25 8.22 3.19
N LEU A 283 -2.38 8.32 2.18
CA LEU A 283 -1.59 9.52 1.88
C LEU A 283 -2.47 10.70 1.45
N SER A 284 -3.53 10.42 0.67
CA SER A 284 -4.52 11.41 0.23
C SER A 284 -5.31 12.00 1.39
N GLY A 285 -5.55 11.24 2.47
CA GLY A 285 -6.19 11.77 3.67
C GLY A 285 -5.46 13.00 4.25
N LEU A 286 -4.12 12.97 4.28
CA LEU A 286 -3.34 14.15 4.69
C LEU A 286 -3.43 15.30 3.68
N VAL A 287 -3.47 15.03 2.37
CA VAL A 287 -3.65 16.06 1.34
C VAL A 287 -5.00 16.77 1.49
N VAL A 288 -6.08 16.00 1.65
CA VAL A 288 -7.44 16.53 1.85
C VAL A 288 -7.46 17.42 3.09
N LEU A 289 -6.88 16.98 4.21
CA LEU A 289 -6.90 17.77 5.45
C LEU A 289 -5.97 18.98 5.42
N CYS A 290 -4.82 18.92 4.75
CA CYS A 290 -4.00 20.10 4.52
C CYS A 290 -4.75 21.15 3.69
N THR A 291 -5.56 20.72 2.72
CA THR A 291 -6.42 21.62 1.92
C THR A 291 -7.51 22.25 2.78
N ALA A 292 -8.14 21.46 3.65
CA ALA A 292 -9.20 21.92 4.55
C ALA A 292 -8.69 22.67 5.78
N ARG A 293 -7.37 22.67 6.05
CA ARG A 293 -6.77 23.27 7.24
C ARG A 293 -7.22 24.71 7.54
N PRO A 294 -7.32 25.64 6.57
CA PRO A 294 -7.75 27.00 6.87
C PRO A 294 -9.16 27.08 7.48
N LEU A 295 -10.01 26.08 7.22
CA LEU A 295 -11.33 25.95 7.84
C LEU A 295 -11.22 25.36 9.25
N VAL A 296 -10.39 24.31 9.42
CA VAL A 296 -10.13 23.71 10.74
C VAL A 296 -9.57 24.75 11.71
N ASP A 297 -8.61 25.56 11.27
CA ASP A 297 -8.00 26.63 12.07
C ASP A 297 -9.02 27.71 12.52
N ARG A 298 -10.18 27.83 11.86
CA ARG A 298 -11.28 28.73 12.28
C ARG A 298 -12.21 28.10 13.32
N LEU A 299 -12.29 26.78 13.36
CA LEU A 299 -13.22 26.04 14.22
C LEU A 299 -12.58 25.65 15.57
N VAL A 300 -11.26 25.51 15.60
CA VAL A 300 -10.51 25.15 16.82
C VAL A 300 -10.14 26.38 17.64
N PRO A 301 -9.89 26.23 18.96
CA PRO A 301 -9.44 27.32 19.82
C PRO A 301 -8.24 28.07 19.25
N THR A 302 -8.20 29.39 19.47
CA THR A 302 -7.06 30.20 19.08
C THR A 302 -5.81 29.72 19.84
N PRO A 303 -4.66 29.52 19.15
CA PRO A 303 -3.44 29.03 19.79
C PRO A 303 -3.05 29.86 21.01
N GLY A 304 -2.83 29.21 22.16
CA GLY A 304 -2.43 29.85 23.41
C GLY A 304 -3.54 30.58 24.18
N SER A 305 -4.80 30.49 23.71
CA SER A 305 -5.97 30.94 24.49
C SER A 305 -6.24 30.01 25.69
N GLU A 306 -7.02 30.46 26.67
CA GLU A 306 -7.45 29.61 27.81
C GLU A 306 -8.22 28.35 27.37
N SER A 307 -8.87 28.42 26.21
CA SER A 307 -9.57 27.30 25.58
C SER A 307 -8.66 26.32 24.84
N ASP A 308 -7.39 26.69 24.58
CA ASP A 308 -6.39 25.82 23.94
C ASP A 308 -5.65 24.95 24.98
N ASP A 309 -6.43 24.26 25.82
CA ASP A 309 -5.91 23.31 26.80
C ASP A 309 -6.29 21.87 26.38
N PRO A 310 -5.33 21.08 25.88
CA PRO A 310 -5.54 19.68 25.50
C PRO A 310 -6.14 18.81 26.60
N ARG A 311 -5.80 19.06 27.87
CA ARG A 311 -6.26 18.25 29.00
C ARG A 311 -7.74 18.50 29.27
N ARG A 312 -8.14 19.77 29.30
CA ARG A 312 -9.55 20.16 29.44
C ARG A 312 -10.38 19.70 28.26
N PHE A 313 -9.84 19.82 27.04
CA PHE A 313 -10.50 19.32 25.84
C PHE A 313 -10.76 17.81 25.92
N LEU A 314 -9.74 17.00 26.24
CA LEU A 314 -9.90 15.55 26.40
C LEU A 314 -10.81 15.17 27.56
N ALA A 315 -10.73 15.86 28.70
CA ALA A 315 -11.63 15.63 29.83
C ALA A 315 -13.09 15.87 29.44
N GLY A 316 -13.36 16.91 28.64
CA GLY A 316 -14.71 17.18 28.11
C GLY A 316 -15.22 16.15 27.10
N VAL A 317 -14.33 15.40 26.45
CA VAL A 317 -14.66 14.32 25.50
C VAL A 317 -14.85 12.97 26.23
N VAL A 318 -13.98 12.64 27.18
CA VAL A 318 -13.94 11.33 27.88
C VAL A 318 -14.89 11.29 29.07
N MET A 319 -15.00 12.38 29.82
CA MET A 319 -15.86 12.51 30.99
C MET A 319 -16.91 13.58 30.71
N PRO A 320 -18.04 13.23 30.09
CA PRO A 320 -19.15 14.16 30.05
C PRO A 320 -19.58 14.41 31.51
N ALA A 321 -19.43 15.64 31.95
CA ALA A 321 -19.51 16.07 33.35
C ALA A 321 -20.66 15.39 34.13
N GLY A 322 -20.30 14.37 34.91
CA GLY A 322 -21.23 13.64 35.79
C GLY A 322 -20.58 12.91 36.95
N ALA A 323 -19.23 12.79 37.00
CA ALA A 323 -18.56 11.97 38.00
C ALA A 323 -17.67 12.74 39.01
N ALA A 324 -17.59 14.07 38.94
CA ALA A 324 -16.70 14.85 39.81
C ALA A 324 -17.35 16.15 40.31
N ALA A 325 -18.37 16.03 41.16
CA ALA A 325 -18.68 17.00 42.23
C ALA A 325 -19.84 16.47 43.07
N GLY A 326 -19.55 16.00 44.28
CA GLY A 326 -20.58 15.79 45.30
C GLY A 326 -21.17 17.13 45.74
N GLY A 327 -22.38 17.43 45.30
CA GLY A 327 -23.18 18.56 45.75
C GLY A 327 -24.63 18.39 45.28
N PRO A 328 -25.63 18.42 46.19
CA PRO A 328 -27.02 18.27 45.78
C PRO A 328 -27.53 19.60 45.25
N THR A 329 -27.89 19.65 43.96
CA THR A 329 -29.12 20.28 43.39
C THR A 329 -28.93 20.72 41.94
N THR A 330 -29.89 20.31 41.09
CA THR A 330 -30.29 20.90 39.80
C THR A 330 -29.22 21.05 38.69
N GLY A 331 -29.02 20.00 37.89
CA GLY A 331 -28.15 20.11 36.71
C GLY A 331 -28.22 18.98 35.66
N LEU A 332 -29.21 18.08 35.69
CA LEU A 332 -29.33 16.98 34.71
C LEU A 332 -29.72 17.44 33.29
N ALA A 333 -30.23 18.67 33.12
CA ALA A 333 -30.80 19.12 31.85
C ALA A 333 -29.80 19.71 30.83
N ARG A 334 -28.53 19.98 31.20
CA ARG A 334 -27.56 20.63 30.29
C ARG A 334 -26.44 19.72 29.77
N VAL A 335 -26.29 18.50 30.30
CA VAL A 335 -25.21 17.57 29.92
C VAL A 335 -25.66 16.54 28.88
N GLY A 336 -26.94 16.14 28.89
CA GLY A 336 -27.54 15.22 27.92
C GLY A 336 -27.31 15.55 26.43
N PRO A 337 -27.45 16.80 25.95
CA PRO A 337 -27.41 17.08 24.52
C PRO A 337 -26.00 16.93 23.90
N ARG A 338 -24.93 17.27 24.63
CA ARG A 338 -23.55 17.15 24.07
C ARG A 338 -23.12 15.68 23.94
N VAL A 339 -23.47 14.85 24.92
CA VAL A 339 -23.21 13.41 24.86
C VAL A 339 -24.03 12.76 23.75
N ALA A 340 -25.31 13.12 23.64
CA ALA A 340 -26.17 12.63 22.57
C ALA A 340 -25.63 13.01 21.18
N VAL A 341 -25.15 14.25 21.00
CA VAL A 341 -24.53 14.70 19.74
C VAL A 341 -23.24 13.94 19.46
N ALA A 342 -22.35 13.78 20.44
CA ALA A 342 -21.09 13.04 20.26
C ALA A 342 -21.35 11.55 19.92
N ALA A 343 -22.30 10.92 20.62
CA ALA A 343 -22.72 9.56 20.32
C ALA A 343 -23.34 9.45 18.92
N LEU A 344 -24.20 10.39 18.53
CA LEU A 344 -24.79 10.43 17.19
C LEU A 344 -23.71 10.60 16.11
N VAL A 345 -22.74 11.50 16.30
CA VAL A 345 -21.62 11.68 15.37
C VAL A 345 -20.80 10.40 15.26
N ALA A 346 -20.50 9.72 16.39
CA ALA A 346 -19.77 8.46 16.37
C ALA A 346 -20.54 7.36 15.63
N VAL A 347 -21.86 7.25 15.84
CA VAL A 347 -22.71 6.28 15.15
C VAL A 347 -22.79 6.59 13.65
N LEU A 348 -23.02 7.85 13.27
CA LEU A 348 -23.07 8.27 11.86
C LEU A 348 -21.73 8.05 11.16
N LEU A 349 -20.61 8.34 11.84
CA LEU A 349 -19.28 8.08 11.31
C LEU A 349 -19.03 6.58 11.16
N GLY A 350 -19.38 5.77 12.16
CA GLY A 350 -19.27 4.31 12.09
C GLY A 350 -20.11 3.74 10.96
N ALA A 351 -21.37 4.16 10.82
CA ALA A 351 -22.25 3.78 9.72
C ALA A 351 -21.68 4.24 8.37
N GLY A 352 -21.14 5.45 8.28
CA GLY A 352 -20.52 5.98 7.07
C GLY A 352 -19.28 5.19 6.65
N ILE A 353 -18.39 4.86 7.59
CA ILE A 353 -17.23 3.98 7.38
C ILE A 353 -17.71 2.62 6.88
N VAL A 354 -18.75 2.08 7.52
CA VAL A 354 -19.32 0.80 7.13
C VAL A 354 -19.89 0.86 5.71
N ILE A 355 -20.68 1.87 5.37
CA ILE A 355 -21.27 1.97 4.03
C ILE A 355 -20.17 2.19 2.97
N ALA A 356 -19.19 3.04 3.25
CA ALA A 356 -18.05 3.27 2.35
C ALA A 356 -17.21 2.01 2.12
N GLY A 357 -17.20 1.08 3.09
CA GLY A 357 -16.49 -0.19 3.01
C GLY A 357 -17.12 -1.23 2.09
N THR A 358 -18.35 -1.02 1.62
CA THR A 358 -19.12 -2.02 0.85
C THR A 358 -18.38 -2.57 -0.38
N PRO A 359 -17.65 -1.79 -1.19
CA PRO A 359 -16.92 -2.32 -2.34
C PRO A 359 -15.77 -3.28 -2.00
N ALA A 360 -15.19 -3.13 -0.81
CA ALA A 360 -14.09 -3.96 -0.32
C ALA A 360 -14.56 -5.03 0.67
N ARG A 361 -15.88 -5.18 0.81
CA ARG A 361 -16.51 -6.31 1.47
C ARG A 361 -16.87 -7.35 0.44
N GLY A 362 -16.77 -8.60 0.83
CA GLY A 362 -17.17 -9.68 -0.04
C GLY A 362 -16.13 -9.93 -1.12
N PHE A 363 -14.90 -10.26 -0.72
CA PHE A 363 -14.40 -11.56 -1.17
C PHE A 363 -15.40 -12.58 -0.66
N VAL A 364 -16.54 -12.65 -1.35
CA VAL A 364 -17.51 -13.69 -1.20
C VAL A 364 -16.71 -14.88 -1.66
N PHE A 365 -16.41 -15.76 -0.72
CA PHE A 365 -16.21 -17.17 -0.98
C PHE A 365 -17.45 -17.61 -1.75
N ALA A 366 -17.50 -17.28 -3.06
CA ALA A 366 -18.52 -17.80 -3.95
C ALA A 366 -18.48 -19.29 -3.70
N ASP A 367 -19.65 -19.91 -3.62
CA ASP A 367 -19.86 -21.32 -3.29
C ASP A 367 -19.22 -22.21 -4.36
N SER A 368 -17.91 -22.07 -4.52
CA SER A 368 -17.04 -22.63 -5.53
C SER A 368 -16.97 -24.11 -5.26
N ALA A 369 -17.01 -24.49 -3.98
CA ALA A 369 -17.25 -25.86 -3.56
C ALA A 369 -18.61 -26.40 -4.06
N GLU A 370 -19.70 -25.63 -3.98
CA GLU A 370 -21.02 -26.07 -4.49
C GLU A 370 -21.06 -26.12 -6.03
N ILE A 371 -20.56 -25.11 -6.73
CA ILE A 371 -20.51 -25.05 -8.20
C ILE A 371 -19.62 -26.18 -8.74
N LEU A 372 -18.40 -26.30 -8.22
CA LEU A 372 -17.41 -27.28 -8.68
C LEU A 372 -17.72 -28.69 -8.18
N GLY A 373 -18.39 -28.85 -7.03
CA GLY A 373 -18.84 -30.14 -6.51
C GLY A 373 -19.90 -30.83 -7.39
N ARG A 374 -20.55 -30.07 -8.29
CA ARG A 374 -21.52 -30.59 -9.27
C ARG A 374 -20.87 -31.00 -10.60
N LEU A 375 -19.58 -30.73 -10.79
CA LEU A 375 -18.83 -30.97 -12.02
C LEU A 375 -17.81 -32.11 -11.82
N PRO A 376 -17.45 -32.86 -12.87
CA PRO A 376 -16.35 -33.81 -12.81
C PRO A 376 -15.06 -33.10 -12.39
N ASN A 377 -14.43 -33.56 -11.31
CA ASN A 377 -13.30 -32.86 -10.69
C ASN A 377 -12.15 -33.80 -10.26
N GLN A 378 -12.27 -35.09 -10.57
CA GLN A 378 -11.25 -36.07 -10.21
C GLN A 378 -10.07 -35.98 -11.18
N VAL A 379 -8.93 -35.55 -10.64
CA VAL A 379 -7.62 -35.67 -11.29
C VAL A 379 -6.84 -36.69 -10.47
N ASP A 380 -6.34 -37.73 -11.11
CA ASP A 380 -5.46 -38.70 -10.46
C ASP A 380 -4.08 -38.06 -10.24
N PRO A 381 -3.65 -37.81 -8.99
CA PRO A 381 -2.36 -37.19 -8.72
C PRO A 381 -1.17 -38.01 -9.26
N GLY A 382 -1.34 -39.32 -9.46
CA GLY A 382 -0.31 -40.20 -10.03
C GLY A 382 -0.02 -39.95 -11.51
N THR A 383 -0.91 -39.23 -12.21
CA THR A 383 -0.72 -38.84 -13.62
C THR A 383 0.09 -37.56 -13.79
N LEU A 384 0.33 -36.83 -12.69
CA LEU A 384 1.05 -35.56 -12.70
C LEU A 384 2.53 -35.78 -12.35
N PRO A 385 3.47 -35.06 -12.98
CA PRO A 385 4.88 -35.16 -12.67
C PRO A 385 5.15 -34.62 -11.26
N VAL A 386 6.24 -35.09 -10.65
CA VAL A 386 6.72 -34.54 -9.38
C VAL A 386 7.18 -33.10 -9.61
N VAL A 387 6.61 -32.17 -8.84
CA VAL A 387 6.96 -30.75 -8.91
C VAL A 387 8.32 -30.48 -8.24
N THR A 388 9.16 -29.70 -8.90
CA THR A 388 10.39 -29.16 -8.30
C THR A 388 10.11 -27.74 -7.81
N VAL A 389 10.54 -27.41 -6.58
CA VAL A 389 10.20 -26.13 -5.93
C VAL A 389 11.46 -25.27 -5.75
N ASP A 390 11.42 -24.04 -6.24
CA ASP A 390 12.50 -23.07 -6.04
C ASP A 390 12.65 -22.74 -4.54
N PRO A 391 13.89 -22.61 -4.02
CA PRO A 391 14.14 -22.28 -2.61
C PRO A 391 13.41 -21.01 -2.14
N ARG A 392 13.21 -20.02 -3.01
CA ARG A 392 12.49 -18.78 -2.64
C ARG A 392 11.01 -19.01 -2.34
N VAL A 393 10.39 -19.99 -3.01
CA VAL A 393 9.01 -20.39 -2.70
C VAL A 393 8.97 -21.05 -1.33
N ALA A 394 9.97 -21.89 -1.03
CA ALA A 394 10.10 -22.58 0.26
C ALA A 394 10.39 -21.63 1.43
N ASP A 395 11.18 -20.58 1.20
CA ASP A 395 11.45 -19.53 2.18
C ASP A 395 10.20 -18.70 2.50
N PHE A 396 9.30 -18.56 1.53
CA PHE A 396 8.07 -17.79 1.67
C PHE A 396 6.98 -18.58 2.39
N ASP A 397 6.71 -19.81 1.96
CA ASP A 397 5.81 -20.73 2.65
C ASP A 397 6.42 -22.14 2.69
N PRO A 398 6.98 -22.55 3.83
CA PRO A 398 7.57 -23.88 3.98
C PRO A 398 6.60 -25.03 3.74
N GLN A 399 5.27 -24.82 3.90
CA GLN A 399 4.28 -25.86 3.64
C GLN A 399 4.19 -26.18 2.15
N LEU A 400 4.37 -25.18 1.29
CA LEU A 400 4.43 -25.37 -0.16
C LEU A 400 5.62 -26.22 -0.59
N ALA A 401 6.75 -26.15 0.09
CA ALA A 401 7.96 -26.89 -0.24
C ALA A 401 7.86 -28.42 -0.01
N THR A 402 6.82 -28.87 0.70
CA THR A 402 6.63 -30.29 1.03
C THR A 402 5.55 -30.93 0.14
N THR A 403 4.39 -31.27 0.67
CA THR A 403 3.26 -31.82 -0.10
C THR A 403 2.36 -30.73 -0.69
N GLY A 404 2.42 -29.50 -0.16
CA GLY A 404 1.53 -28.41 -0.54
C GLY A 404 1.60 -28.05 -2.03
N MET A 405 2.78 -28.03 -2.64
CA MET A 405 2.89 -27.70 -4.07
C MET A 405 2.25 -28.76 -4.98
N GLN A 406 2.29 -30.04 -4.60
CA GLN A 406 1.63 -31.07 -5.40
C GLN A 406 0.11 -30.84 -5.42
N GLU A 407 -0.48 -30.39 -4.31
CA GLU A 407 -1.90 -30.00 -4.25
C GLU A 407 -2.19 -28.77 -5.12
N VAL A 408 -1.27 -27.80 -5.20
CA VAL A 408 -1.38 -26.66 -6.12
C VAL A 408 -1.42 -27.14 -7.57
N VAL A 409 -0.56 -28.08 -7.94
CA VAL A 409 -0.52 -28.65 -9.30
C VAL A 409 -1.78 -29.44 -9.63
N VAL A 410 -2.29 -30.25 -8.68
CA VAL A 410 -3.59 -30.92 -8.83
C VAL A 410 -4.70 -29.91 -9.03
N THR A 411 -4.69 -28.82 -8.25
CA THR A 411 -5.68 -27.74 -8.37
C THR A 411 -5.59 -27.04 -9.73
N LEU A 412 -4.39 -26.78 -10.25
CA LEU A 412 -4.19 -26.25 -11.60
C LEU A 412 -4.78 -27.19 -12.66
N ALA A 413 -4.46 -28.48 -12.60
CA ALA A 413 -4.97 -29.46 -13.57
C ALA A 413 -6.51 -29.52 -13.55
N GLN A 414 -7.11 -29.46 -12.36
CA GLN A 414 -8.56 -29.35 -12.21
C GLN A 414 -9.12 -28.04 -12.80
N ASN A 415 -8.47 -26.90 -12.56
CA ASN A 415 -8.93 -25.61 -13.09
C ASN A 415 -8.94 -25.62 -14.63
N LEU A 416 -7.89 -26.14 -15.27
CA LEU A 416 -7.81 -26.25 -16.73
C LEU A 416 -8.92 -27.14 -17.30
N GLU A 417 -9.34 -28.19 -16.58
CA GLU A 417 -10.49 -29.00 -17.01
C GLU A 417 -11.83 -28.29 -16.77
N PHE A 418 -11.96 -27.53 -15.69
CA PHE A 418 -13.16 -26.70 -15.45
C PHE A 418 -13.31 -25.57 -16.47
N GLU A 419 -12.21 -25.00 -16.96
CA GLU A 419 -12.19 -24.08 -18.10
C GLU A 419 -12.80 -24.74 -19.35
N ASN A 420 -12.44 -25.99 -19.66
CA ASN A 420 -13.05 -26.77 -20.74
C ASN A 420 -14.55 -27.03 -20.48
N GLN A 421 -14.95 -27.34 -19.24
CA GLN A 421 -16.37 -27.51 -18.89
C GLN A 421 -17.17 -26.22 -19.09
N ALA A 422 -16.59 -25.05 -18.78
CA ALA A 422 -17.21 -23.76 -19.03
C ALA A 422 -17.46 -23.50 -20.52
N LEU A 423 -16.50 -23.90 -21.37
CA LEU A 423 -16.63 -23.82 -22.84
C LEU A 423 -17.73 -24.75 -23.36
N VAL A 424 -17.71 -26.03 -22.96
CA VAL A 424 -18.71 -27.03 -23.38
C VAL A 424 -20.13 -26.63 -22.97
N ARG A 425 -20.29 -26.05 -21.77
CA ARG A 425 -21.59 -25.66 -21.23
C ARG A 425 -22.02 -24.25 -21.63
N HIS A 426 -21.13 -23.48 -22.26
CA HIS A 426 -21.28 -22.06 -22.50
C HIS A 426 -21.63 -21.27 -21.22
N ASP A 427 -21.09 -21.68 -20.08
CA ASP A 427 -21.42 -21.14 -18.75
C ASP A 427 -20.21 -20.39 -18.17
N PRO A 428 -20.17 -19.04 -18.29
CA PRO A 428 -19.07 -18.25 -17.78
C PRO A 428 -19.05 -18.16 -16.24
N SER A 429 -20.08 -18.62 -15.54
CA SER A 429 -20.09 -18.60 -14.07
C SER A 429 -19.09 -19.57 -13.47
N ILE A 430 -18.82 -20.69 -14.15
CA ILE A 430 -17.81 -21.69 -13.74
C ILE A 430 -16.42 -21.05 -13.68
N LEU A 431 -16.09 -20.19 -14.65
CA LEU A 431 -14.78 -19.53 -14.73
C LEU A 431 -14.49 -18.67 -13.50
N THR A 432 -15.51 -18.04 -12.90
CA THR A 432 -15.31 -17.20 -11.70
C THR A 432 -14.88 -17.99 -10.46
N ALA A 433 -15.03 -19.32 -10.47
CA ALA A 433 -14.61 -20.21 -9.39
C ALA A 433 -13.21 -20.81 -9.58
N VAL A 434 -12.61 -20.69 -10.78
CA VAL A 434 -11.32 -21.33 -11.12
C VAL A 434 -10.28 -20.38 -11.70
N ASP A 435 -10.71 -19.23 -12.22
CA ASP A 435 -9.86 -18.23 -12.85
C ASP A 435 -9.96 -16.85 -12.18
N HIS A 436 -8.90 -16.06 -12.32
CA HIS A 436 -8.87 -14.66 -11.95
C HIS A 436 -8.01 -13.87 -12.96
N GLY A 437 -8.03 -12.54 -12.90
CA GLY A 437 -7.07 -11.69 -13.60
C GLY A 437 -7.19 -11.80 -15.12
N ASP A 438 -6.05 -11.80 -15.81
CA ASP A 438 -5.99 -11.85 -17.27
C ASP A 438 -6.60 -13.15 -17.82
N ARG A 439 -6.41 -14.28 -17.11
CA ARG A 439 -6.96 -15.58 -17.52
C ARG A 439 -8.49 -15.58 -17.50
N LEU A 440 -9.11 -15.02 -16.45
CA LEU A 440 -10.57 -14.93 -16.37
C LEU A 440 -11.15 -14.11 -17.53
N VAL A 441 -10.52 -12.98 -17.87
CA VAL A 441 -10.95 -12.13 -19.00
C VAL A 441 -10.80 -12.88 -20.33
N GLU A 442 -9.67 -13.56 -20.53
CA GLU A 442 -9.42 -14.38 -21.71
C GLU A 442 -10.47 -15.49 -21.86
N MET A 443 -10.69 -16.28 -20.81
CA MET A 443 -11.60 -17.42 -20.83
C MET A 443 -13.06 -16.99 -20.98
N GLN A 444 -13.48 -15.89 -20.36
CA GLN A 444 -14.81 -15.32 -20.58
C GLN A 444 -15.02 -14.90 -22.04
N ALA A 445 -13.98 -14.35 -22.68
CA ALA A 445 -14.03 -14.03 -24.11
C ALA A 445 -14.12 -15.30 -24.97
N ARG A 446 -13.39 -16.37 -24.62
CA ARG A 446 -13.48 -17.67 -25.32
C ARG A 446 -14.87 -18.30 -25.17
N VAL A 447 -15.46 -18.33 -23.96
CA VAL A 447 -16.82 -18.84 -23.73
C VAL A 447 -17.85 -18.04 -24.52
N LYS A 448 -17.73 -16.70 -24.54
CA LYS A 448 -18.60 -15.84 -25.34
C LYS A 448 -18.46 -16.10 -26.84
N ALA A 449 -17.24 -16.34 -27.33
CA ALA A 449 -16.99 -16.68 -28.72
C ALA A 449 -17.55 -18.06 -29.08
N ALA A 450 -17.37 -19.06 -28.22
CA ALA A 450 -17.91 -20.40 -28.38
C ALA A 450 -19.46 -20.37 -28.48
N ALA A 451 -20.12 -19.60 -27.61
CA ALA A 451 -21.58 -19.47 -27.63
C ALA A 451 -22.13 -18.76 -28.88
N ALA A 452 -21.31 -17.98 -29.58
CA ALA A 452 -21.69 -17.23 -30.77
C ALA A 452 -21.21 -17.85 -32.09
N GLY A 453 -20.26 -18.78 -32.03
CA GLY A 453 -19.62 -19.40 -33.18
C GLY A 453 -20.15 -20.79 -33.50
N ASP A 454 -19.86 -21.25 -34.72
CA ASP A 454 -20.19 -22.61 -35.16
C ASP A 454 -19.19 -23.66 -34.66
N THR A 455 -18.07 -23.24 -34.07
CA THR A 455 -17.02 -24.10 -33.53
C THR A 455 -16.36 -23.50 -32.29
N TYR A 456 -15.86 -24.35 -31.40
CA TYR A 456 -15.05 -23.95 -30.24
C TYR A 456 -13.90 -24.94 -30.00
N GLY A 457 -12.80 -24.47 -29.40
CA GLY A 457 -11.63 -25.28 -29.07
C GLY A 457 -11.59 -25.65 -27.59
N LEU A 458 -11.14 -26.87 -27.28
CA LEU A 458 -10.82 -27.34 -25.92
C LEU A 458 -9.32 -27.64 -25.84
N ASP A 459 -8.69 -27.26 -24.73
CA ASP A 459 -7.26 -27.42 -24.53
C ASP A 459 -7.02 -28.47 -23.41
N HIS A 460 -6.39 -29.59 -23.75
CA HIS A 460 -6.02 -30.62 -22.76
C HIS A 460 -4.51 -30.69 -22.58
N TYR A 461 -4.06 -30.55 -21.34
CA TYR A 461 -2.63 -30.50 -21.00
C TYR A 461 -2.15 -31.80 -20.37
N GLN A 462 -1.08 -32.36 -20.94
CA GLN A 462 -0.31 -33.46 -20.34
C GLN A 462 1.05 -32.94 -19.92
N PHE A 463 1.29 -32.91 -18.61
CA PHE A 463 2.51 -32.36 -18.02
C PHE A 463 3.64 -33.39 -17.97
N THR A 464 4.80 -33.04 -18.52
CA THR A 464 6.03 -33.86 -18.43
C THR A 464 6.93 -33.39 -17.29
N SER A 465 7.01 -32.08 -17.06
CA SER A 465 7.79 -31.49 -15.97
C SER A 465 7.17 -30.20 -15.49
N ILE A 466 7.22 -29.96 -14.18
CA ILE A 466 6.76 -28.71 -13.57
C ILE A 466 7.82 -28.20 -12.59
N HIS A 467 8.19 -26.93 -12.76
CA HIS A 467 9.06 -26.19 -11.87
C HIS A 467 8.29 -25.01 -11.27
N ALA A 468 8.13 -25.01 -9.95
CA ALA A 468 7.45 -23.97 -9.21
C ALA A 468 8.46 -22.87 -8.83
N THR A 469 8.24 -21.68 -9.38
CA THR A 469 8.99 -20.48 -9.05
C THR A 469 8.06 -19.42 -8.46
N LEU A 470 8.65 -18.47 -7.75
CA LEU A 470 7.92 -17.36 -7.18
C LEU A 470 7.79 -16.28 -8.26
N LEU A 471 6.57 -16.07 -8.76
CA LEU A 471 6.30 -14.97 -9.68
C LEU A 471 6.18 -13.70 -8.85
N ILE A 472 7.33 -13.05 -8.71
CA ILE A 472 7.44 -11.67 -8.28
C ILE A 472 6.52 -10.85 -9.21
N PRO A 473 5.45 -10.22 -8.71
CA PRO A 473 4.37 -9.72 -9.55
C PRO A 473 4.88 -8.84 -10.69
N PHE A 474 4.49 -9.19 -11.90
CA PHE A 474 4.60 -8.34 -13.07
C PHE A 474 3.46 -7.34 -13.04
N GLY A 475 3.72 -6.13 -12.54
CA GLY A 475 2.79 -5.01 -12.65
C GLY A 475 1.54 -5.11 -11.79
N ARG A 476 1.43 -4.16 -10.85
CA ARG A 476 0.34 -3.92 -9.89
C ARG A 476 0.41 -4.75 -8.61
N GLN A 477 0.04 -4.12 -7.48
CA GLN A 477 -0.03 -4.73 -6.14
C GLN A 477 -1.30 -5.60 -5.98
N ASP A 478 -1.59 -6.45 -6.96
CA ASP A 478 -2.87 -7.16 -7.07
C ASP A 478 -2.85 -8.55 -6.40
N GLY A 479 -1.76 -8.92 -5.72
CA GLY A 479 -1.58 -10.22 -5.05
C GLY A 479 -0.31 -10.95 -5.50
N PHE A 480 0.22 -11.83 -4.64
CA PHE A 480 1.39 -12.65 -4.96
C PHE A 480 0.99 -13.92 -5.73
N SER A 481 1.82 -14.39 -6.67
CA SER A 481 1.52 -15.56 -7.51
C SER A 481 2.67 -16.57 -7.51
N ILE A 482 2.33 -17.85 -7.67
CA ILE A 482 3.29 -18.91 -7.97
C ILE A 482 3.29 -19.12 -9.47
N GLY A 483 4.47 -19.16 -10.08
CA GLY A 483 4.64 -19.57 -11.47
C GLY A 483 4.95 -21.05 -11.55
N LEU A 484 4.06 -21.81 -12.16
CA LEU A 484 4.29 -23.20 -12.50
C LEU A 484 4.81 -23.25 -13.94
N GLN A 485 6.13 -23.22 -14.09
CA GLN A 485 6.81 -23.42 -15.38
C GLN A 485 6.65 -24.88 -15.77
N ALA A 486 5.84 -25.12 -16.79
CA ALA A 486 5.38 -26.44 -17.17
C ALA A 486 5.74 -26.73 -18.63
N LYS A 487 6.21 -27.95 -18.87
CA LYS A 487 6.48 -28.49 -20.20
C LYS A 487 5.66 -29.75 -20.41
N GLY A 488 5.25 -29.97 -21.65
CA GLY A 488 4.48 -31.15 -21.97
C GLY A 488 3.88 -31.12 -23.36
N VAL A 489 2.76 -31.82 -23.50
CA VAL A 489 2.00 -31.89 -24.74
C VAL A 489 0.60 -31.31 -24.49
N MET A 490 0.17 -30.43 -25.37
CA MET A 490 -1.17 -29.87 -25.40
C MET A 490 -1.92 -30.51 -26.57
N VAL A 491 -3.11 -31.01 -26.28
CA VAL A 491 -4.04 -31.56 -27.26
C VAL A 491 -5.18 -30.57 -27.40
N GLU A 492 -5.24 -29.90 -28.53
CA GLU A 492 -6.31 -28.96 -28.88
C GLU A 492 -7.38 -29.70 -29.68
N GLU A 493 -8.60 -29.78 -29.15
CA GLU A 493 -9.75 -30.39 -29.81
C GLU A 493 -10.69 -29.30 -30.34
N THR A 494 -10.93 -29.30 -31.65
CA THR A 494 -11.93 -28.42 -32.26
C THR A 494 -13.28 -29.13 -32.31
N HIS A 495 -14.29 -28.55 -31.68
CA HIS A 495 -15.66 -29.05 -31.66
C HIS A 495 -16.57 -28.17 -32.52
N ALA A 496 -17.55 -28.78 -33.16
CA ALA A 496 -18.70 -28.08 -33.71
C ALA A 496 -19.57 -27.52 -32.57
N GLY A 497 -20.42 -26.52 -32.85
CA GLY A 497 -21.41 -26.00 -31.90
C GLY A 497 -22.40 -27.05 -31.40
N SER A 498 -22.53 -28.20 -32.09
CA SER A 498 -23.28 -29.37 -31.64
C SER A 498 -22.53 -30.26 -30.63
N GLY A 499 -21.27 -29.95 -30.31
CA GLY A 499 -20.38 -30.69 -29.43
C GLY A 499 -19.57 -31.81 -30.10
N ALA A 500 -19.77 -32.07 -31.40
CA ALA A 500 -19.05 -33.13 -32.11
C ALA A 500 -17.59 -32.71 -32.39
N VAL A 501 -16.64 -33.59 -32.11
CA VAL A 501 -15.21 -33.38 -32.43
C VAL A 501 -15.04 -33.33 -33.95
N GLN A 502 -14.50 -32.21 -34.45
CA GLN A 502 -14.19 -31.99 -35.87
C GLN A 502 -12.71 -32.20 -36.19
N GLY A 503 -11.82 -31.94 -35.22
CA GLY A 503 -10.39 -32.08 -35.41
C GLY A 503 -9.64 -32.08 -34.10
N GLN A 504 -8.44 -32.64 -34.12
CA GLN A 504 -7.53 -32.67 -32.98
C GLN A 504 -6.12 -32.30 -33.47
N HIS A 505 -5.44 -31.41 -32.74
CA HIS A 505 -4.07 -31.04 -32.99
C HIS A 505 -3.23 -31.24 -31.73
N ILE A 506 -2.10 -31.92 -31.87
CA ILE A 506 -1.19 -32.23 -30.77
C ILE A 506 0.08 -31.42 -30.97
N SER A 507 0.41 -30.57 -29.98
CA SER A 507 1.59 -29.72 -30.03
C SER A 507 2.35 -29.73 -28.70
N PRO A 508 3.69 -29.63 -28.70
CA PRO A 508 4.44 -29.44 -27.47
C PRO A 508 4.20 -28.02 -26.93
N PHE A 509 4.19 -27.86 -25.60
CA PHE A 509 4.13 -26.55 -24.96
C PHE A 509 5.26 -26.35 -23.93
N ASP A 510 5.61 -25.08 -23.75
CA ASP A 510 6.52 -24.57 -22.71
C ASP A 510 5.94 -23.26 -22.19
N LEU A 511 5.20 -23.33 -21.08
CA LEU A 511 4.35 -22.25 -20.58
C LEU A 511 4.54 -22.09 -19.07
N THR A 512 4.28 -20.89 -18.56
CA THR A 512 4.21 -20.62 -17.13
C THR A 512 2.76 -20.34 -16.74
N PHE A 513 2.19 -21.19 -15.89
CA PHE A 513 0.86 -20.98 -15.31
C PHE A 513 1.01 -20.20 -14.01
N ALA A 514 0.52 -18.97 -13.98
CA ALA A 514 0.49 -18.16 -12.78
C ALA A 514 -0.75 -18.51 -11.95
N VAL A 515 -0.56 -18.93 -10.70
CA VAL A 515 -1.65 -19.31 -9.79
C VAL A 515 -1.60 -18.52 -8.48
N ARG A 516 -2.77 -18.20 -7.93
CA ARG A 516 -2.89 -17.52 -6.61
C ARG A 516 -4.21 -17.82 -5.92
N ARG A 517 -4.28 -17.67 -4.60
CA ARG A 517 -5.53 -17.78 -3.84
C ARG A 517 -6.28 -16.44 -3.77
N ALA A 518 -6.65 -15.90 -4.92
CA ALA A 518 -7.18 -14.54 -5.04
C ALA A 518 -8.45 -14.29 -4.20
N THR A 519 -9.22 -15.34 -3.93
CA THR A 519 -10.45 -15.32 -3.14
C THR A 519 -10.31 -15.95 -1.76
N GLY A 520 -9.15 -16.52 -1.42
CA GLY A 520 -8.88 -17.20 -0.14
C GLY A 520 -9.20 -18.71 -0.10
N ASP A 521 -10.13 -19.21 -0.93
CA ASP A 521 -10.60 -20.61 -0.82
C ASP A 521 -9.73 -21.64 -1.56
N ARG A 522 -9.31 -21.31 -2.78
CA ARG A 522 -8.71 -22.24 -3.75
C ARG A 522 -7.64 -21.52 -4.57
N TRP A 523 -6.66 -22.26 -5.08
CA TRP A 523 -5.73 -21.73 -6.08
C TRP A 523 -6.46 -21.51 -7.41
N LEU A 524 -6.47 -20.27 -7.88
CA LEU A 524 -7.07 -19.86 -9.15
C LEU A 524 -5.98 -19.64 -10.20
N THR A 525 -6.28 -19.94 -11.46
CA THR A 525 -5.41 -19.62 -12.60
C THR A 525 -5.54 -18.14 -12.92
N VAL A 526 -4.43 -17.40 -12.91
CA VAL A 526 -4.42 -15.93 -13.01
C VAL A 526 -3.97 -15.47 -14.40
N ALA A 527 -2.99 -16.18 -14.95
CA ALA A 527 -2.45 -15.91 -16.28
C ALA A 527 -1.73 -17.16 -16.80
N VAL A 528 -1.68 -17.28 -18.13
CA VAL A 528 -0.82 -18.22 -18.83
C VAL A 528 0.20 -17.40 -19.62
N LEU A 529 1.47 -17.55 -19.27
CA LEU A 529 2.56 -16.74 -19.81
C LEU A 529 3.51 -17.63 -20.65
N PRO A 530 4.21 -17.05 -21.64
CA PRO A 530 5.34 -17.73 -22.25
C PRO A 530 6.37 -18.14 -21.19
N ALA A 531 7.10 -19.24 -21.41
CA ALA A 531 8.18 -19.63 -20.52
C ALA A 531 9.18 -18.47 -20.36
N THR A 532 9.41 -18.04 -19.11
CA THR A 532 10.47 -17.06 -18.82
C THR A 532 11.82 -17.71 -19.14
N PRO A 533 12.71 -17.05 -19.91
CA PRO A 533 14.08 -17.53 -20.05
C PRO A 533 14.72 -17.63 -18.66
N ASN A 534 15.33 -18.79 -18.37
CA ASN A 534 16.08 -19.01 -17.12
C ASN A 534 17.25 -18.05 -16.96
#